data_AF-A0A819FYH6-F1
#
_entry.id   AF-A0A819FYH6-F1
#
_cell.length_a   1.000
_cell.length_b   1.000
_cell.length_c   1.000
_cell.angle_alpha   90.00
_cell.angle_beta   90.00
_cell.angle_gamma   90.00
#
_symmetry.space_group_name_H-M   'P 1'
#
loop_
_entity.id
_entity.type
_entity.pdbx_description
1 polymer ?
#
loop_
_entity_poly.entity_id
_entity_poly.type
_entity_poly.pdbx_seq_one_letter_code
_entity_poly.pdbx_strand_id
1 'polypeptide(L)'
;KLLYTSSFDLPILLASKFNDDNSIQLLIEQYYNIHNQLSFSHLIDHALSQSNISNQVIYTYTQIYEKLEYLDNNDSVVEIKIGNLKSEFELRQRINEHYRSCTAHLLLIRVDYHHQDKHILLLKYLILNERRQTSDHGIWLVFHLERHLMHEMRSDVLFNRWPSVMIDNLNQHRILPWNVLFSPSYHHLLLHTNLSLSHTDFCELIIQCFKRVRYTVVCRNKENLINDRCGSIINLLIAKNIDTESFQSLIKNRLLELIRTVDLTCLHSEFTDWRFDFLTNATIIGSCRSIDDALKILILRFYCNCFLMLLSQMETSSLIDSYLCLMSVKNENIYENLKSIWYDSLKLTFEKHEETMKIIDTIEIPIIFDLHLPRARFEHENIDRISEMCKQYNDLPHDKLLYFAMEKLRNTCVYGKNIERILENSELFEHYFYDRLVLVLDELQIDHLSVLFVQSLLTSNPNLTIEDKLKHFLIYYDELIELLNLFDIGFRLIEEAK
;
A
#
# COMPACT_ATOMS: atom_id res chain seq x y z
N LYS A 1 -28.43 19.89 -13.30
CA LYS A 1 -27.70 18.61 -13.40
C LYS A 1 -26.54 18.53 -12.39
N LEU A 2 -25.69 19.56 -12.26
CA LEU A 2 -24.60 19.59 -11.26
C LEU A 2 -25.05 19.56 -9.78
N LEU A 3 -26.26 20.04 -9.46
CA LEU A 3 -26.88 19.87 -8.12
C LEU A 3 -27.09 18.40 -7.71
N TYR A 4 -27.09 17.48 -8.69
CA TYR A 4 -27.17 16.03 -8.46
C TYR A 4 -25.79 15.36 -8.46
N THR A 5 -24.73 16.09 -8.83
CA THR A 5 -23.38 15.54 -8.85
C THR A 5 -22.84 15.59 -7.43
N SER A 6 -22.51 14.43 -6.90
CA SER A 6 -21.93 14.30 -5.57
C SER A 6 -20.42 14.52 -5.58
N SER A 7 -19.80 14.76 -4.41
CA SER A 7 -18.33 14.88 -4.27
C SER A 7 -17.61 13.63 -4.75
N PHE A 8 -18.24 12.46 -4.64
CA PHE A 8 -17.71 11.19 -5.14
C PHE A 8 -17.88 11.04 -6.66
N ASP A 9 -19.00 11.50 -7.23
CA ASP A 9 -19.25 11.35 -8.67
C ASP A 9 -18.50 12.39 -9.51
N LEU A 10 -18.08 13.50 -8.90
CA LEU A 10 -17.32 14.55 -9.57
C LEU A 10 -15.98 14.06 -10.15
N PRO A 11 -15.09 13.37 -9.40
CA PRO A 11 -13.88 12.78 -9.95
C PRO A 11 -14.13 11.89 -11.18
N ILE A 12 -15.18 11.06 -11.14
CA ILE A 12 -15.58 10.18 -12.25
C ILE A 12 -15.94 10.99 -13.49
N LEU A 13 -16.76 12.04 -13.32
CA LEU A 13 -17.16 12.91 -14.42
C LEU A 13 -15.97 13.67 -15.01
N LEU A 14 -15.04 14.14 -14.18
CA LEU A 14 -13.83 14.83 -14.63
C LEU A 14 -12.91 13.87 -15.38
N ALA A 15 -12.72 12.65 -14.87
CA ALA A 15 -11.97 11.61 -15.56
C ALA A 15 -12.60 11.30 -16.93
N SER A 16 -13.93 11.24 -17.06
CA SER A 16 -14.57 10.94 -18.36
C SER A 16 -14.37 12.01 -19.45
N LYS A 17 -13.89 13.22 -19.11
CA LYS A 17 -13.78 14.38 -20.02
C LYS A 17 -12.35 14.70 -20.47
N PHE A 18 -11.51 13.67 -20.61
CA PHE A 18 -10.05 13.68 -20.81
C PHE A 18 -9.37 14.72 -21.73
N ASN A 19 -10.08 15.52 -22.54
CA ASN A 19 -9.48 16.24 -23.67
C ASN A 19 -9.70 17.77 -23.70
N ASP A 20 -10.34 18.39 -22.72
CA ASP A 20 -10.54 19.85 -22.71
C ASP A 20 -10.42 20.46 -21.30
N ASP A 21 -9.23 20.96 -20.97
CA ASP A 21 -8.89 21.60 -19.69
C ASP A 21 -9.82 22.77 -19.37
N ASN A 22 -10.27 23.53 -20.38
CA ASN A 22 -11.21 24.63 -20.16
C ASN A 22 -12.58 24.10 -19.72
N SER A 23 -13.03 22.99 -20.29
CA SER A 23 -14.29 22.35 -19.88
C SER A 23 -14.21 21.77 -18.46
N ILE A 24 -13.06 21.20 -18.07
CA ILE A 24 -12.80 20.69 -16.72
C ILE A 24 -12.82 21.85 -15.73
N GLN A 25 -12.09 22.93 -16.01
CA GLN A 25 -12.06 24.11 -15.16
C GLN A 25 -13.47 24.67 -14.92
N LEU A 26 -14.25 24.89 -15.99
CA LEU A 26 -15.61 25.42 -15.88
C LEU A 26 -16.53 24.52 -15.04
N LEU A 27 -16.40 23.19 -15.16
CA LEU A 27 -17.19 22.25 -14.36
C LEU A 27 -16.82 22.28 -12.89
N ILE A 28 -15.52 22.35 -12.60
CA ILE A 28 -15.04 22.47 -11.22
C ILE A 28 -15.55 23.81 -10.65
N GLU A 29 -15.37 24.94 -11.33
CA GLU A 29 -15.88 26.24 -10.86
C GLU A 29 -17.39 26.21 -10.58
N GLN A 30 -18.19 25.65 -11.50
CA GLN A 30 -19.63 25.51 -11.31
C GLN A 30 -19.97 24.60 -10.12
N TYR A 31 -19.22 23.52 -9.90
CA TYR A 31 -19.39 22.64 -8.75
C TYR A 31 -19.15 23.39 -7.43
N TYR A 32 -18.04 24.12 -7.31
CA TYR A 32 -17.69 24.83 -6.07
C TYR A 32 -18.64 25.99 -5.78
N ASN A 33 -19.12 26.68 -6.81
CA ASN A 33 -20.13 27.74 -6.65
C ASN A 33 -21.43 27.22 -6.02
N ILE A 34 -21.77 25.95 -6.26
CA ILE A 34 -22.97 25.32 -5.73
C ILE A 34 -22.69 24.67 -4.37
N HIS A 35 -21.59 23.91 -4.26
CA HIS A 35 -21.38 22.98 -3.15
C HIS A 35 -20.58 23.54 -1.99
N ASN A 36 -19.77 24.60 -2.16
CA ASN A 36 -18.92 25.14 -1.06
C ASN A 36 -19.67 25.55 0.21
N GLN A 37 -20.94 25.90 0.08
CA GLN A 37 -21.80 26.29 1.21
C GLN A 37 -22.86 25.23 1.51
N LEU A 38 -22.82 24.09 0.82
CA LEU A 38 -23.87 23.09 0.81
C LEU A 38 -23.56 21.98 1.82
N SER A 39 -23.65 22.31 3.11
CA SER A 39 -23.71 21.30 4.17
C SER A 39 -25.17 21.05 4.56
N PHE A 40 -25.46 19.84 5.05
CA PHE A 40 -26.81 19.49 5.51
C PHE A 40 -27.26 20.38 6.67
N SER A 41 -26.36 20.67 7.61
CA SER A 41 -26.63 21.59 8.72
C SER A 41 -26.96 23.01 8.24
N HIS A 42 -26.14 23.56 7.33
CA HIS A 42 -26.36 24.91 6.80
C HIS A 42 -27.66 25.01 6.02
N LEU A 43 -28.02 23.97 5.25
CA LEU A 43 -29.30 23.91 4.56
C LEU A 43 -30.47 23.96 5.55
N ILE A 44 -30.42 23.19 6.64
CA ILE A 44 -31.47 23.21 7.68
C ILE A 44 -31.54 24.59 8.33
N ASP A 45 -30.41 25.14 8.79
CA ASP A 45 -30.34 26.47 9.43
C ASP A 45 -30.94 27.55 8.52
N HIS A 46 -30.53 27.55 7.25
CA HIS A 46 -31.02 28.50 6.28
C HIS A 46 -32.52 28.33 6.03
N ALA A 47 -33.02 27.10 5.91
CA ALA A 47 -34.43 26.84 5.72
C ALA A 47 -35.28 27.29 6.93
N LEU A 48 -34.83 27.02 8.15
CA LEU A 48 -35.51 27.44 9.38
C LEU A 48 -35.47 28.96 9.58
N SER A 49 -34.48 29.66 9.02
CA SER A 49 -34.40 31.13 9.04
C SER A 49 -35.37 31.82 8.06
N GLN A 50 -35.94 31.08 7.11
CA GLN A 50 -36.86 31.63 6.11
C GLN A 50 -38.29 31.70 6.65
N SER A 51 -39.02 32.75 6.29
CA SER A 51 -40.45 32.89 6.59
C SER A 51 -41.32 31.84 5.88
N ASN A 52 -40.83 31.34 4.73
CA ASN A 52 -41.50 30.32 3.93
C ASN A 52 -40.58 29.12 3.73
N ILE A 53 -40.87 28.00 4.38
CA ILE A 53 -40.03 26.79 4.26
C ILE A 53 -40.45 26.01 3.02
N SER A 54 -39.53 25.92 2.06
CA SER A 54 -39.77 25.14 0.84
C SER A 54 -39.57 23.64 1.08
N ASN A 55 -40.37 22.83 0.38
CA ASN A 55 -40.17 21.39 0.36
C ASN A 55 -38.95 21.02 -0.50
N GLN A 56 -38.23 19.97 -0.13
CA GLN A 56 -36.97 19.60 -0.80
C GLN A 56 -36.82 18.09 -0.90
N VAL A 57 -36.06 17.65 -1.90
CA VAL A 57 -35.58 16.27 -2.03
C VAL A 57 -34.06 16.26 -1.84
N ILE A 58 -33.57 15.37 -1.01
CA ILE A 58 -32.16 15.18 -0.74
C ILE A 58 -31.84 13.73 -1.10
N TYR A 59 -30.83 13.54 -1.94
CA TYR A 59 -30.25 12.24 -2.21
C TYR A 59 -28.94 12.13 -1.44
N THR A 60 -28.64 10.96 -0.89
CA THR A 60 -27.43 10.75 -0.07
C THR A 60 -26.97 9.30 -0.10
N TYR A 61 -25.69 9.08 0.21
CA TYR A 61 -25.13 7.75 0.47
C TYR A 61 -24.90 7.48 1.97
N THR A 62 -25.24 8.43 2.86
CA THR A 62 -25.32 8.18 4.32
C THR A 62 -26.23 6.99 4.58
N GLN A 63 -25.89 6.14 5.55
CA GLN A 63 -26.71 4.95 5.82
C GLN A 63 -28.03 5.32 6.49
N ILE A 64 -29.14 4.68 6.13
CA ILE A 64 -30.46 5.01 6.70
C ILE A 64 -30.53 4.85 8.23
N TYR A 65 -29.76 3.90 8.79
CA TYR A 65 -29.69 3.67 10.22
C TYR A 65 -28.72 4.62 10.94
N GLU A 66 -27.84 5.32 10.21
CA GLU A 66 -26.92 6.29 10.79
C GLU A 66 -27.68 7.45 11.42
N LYS A 67 -27.25 7.85 12.62
CA LYS A 67 -27.83 8.96 13.36
C LYS A 67 -27.36 10.28 12.75
N LEU A 68 -28.26 11.25 12.62
CA LEU A 68 -27.92 12.58 12.14
C LEU A 68 -27.59 13.46 13.34
N GLU A 69 -26.31 13.60 13.66
CA GLU A 69 -25.83 14.21 14.92
C GLU A 69 -26.36 15.65 15.11
N TYR A 70 -26.46 16.40 14.02
CA TYR A 70 -26.95 17.77 14.02
C TYR A 70 -28.44 17.90 14.43
N LEU A 71 -29.23 16.84 14.30
CA LEU A 71 -30.66 16.86 14.66
C LEU A 71 -30.91 16.66 16.15
N ASP A 72 -29.95 16.12 16.90
CA ASP A 72 -30.15 15.75 18.32
C ASP A 72 -30.49 16.93 19.23
N ASN A 73 -30.13 18.14 18.81
CA ASN A 73 -30.35 19.37 19.58
C ASN A 73 -31.37 20.31 18.91
N ASN A 74 -32.10 19.83 17.89
CA ASN A 74 -32.93 20.68 17.03
C ASN A 74 -34.42 20.31 17.13
N ASP A 75 -35.09 20.85 18.16
CA ASP A 75 -36.54 20.62 18.42
C ASP A 75 -37.46 21.11 17.28
N SER A 76 -36.92 21.94 16.38
CA SER A 76 -37.63 22.45 15.19
C SER A 76 -37.70 21.45 14.03
N VAL A 77 -37.02 20.32 14.14
CA VAL A 77 -36.94 19.30 13.08
C VAL A 77 -37.41 17.95 13.61
N VAL A 78 -38.33 17.32 12.90
CA VAL A 78 -38.82 15.96 13.23
C VAL A 78 -38.37 14.97 12.16
N GLU A 79 -37.78 13.86 12.59
CA GLU A 79 -37.33 12.78 11.70
C GLU A 79 -38.32 11.60 11.70
N ILE A 80 -38.64 11.10 10.51
CA ILE A 80 -39.40 9.86 10.28
C ILE A 80 -38.58 8.96 9.36
N LYS A 81 -38.40 7.70 9.74
CA LYS A 81 -37.87 6.65 8.86
C LYS A 81 -39.02 5.77 8.38
N ILE A 82 -39.24 5.67 7.07
CA ILE A 82 -40.37 4.93 6.52
C ILE A 82 -40.36 3.46 6.94
N GLY A 83 -39.17 2.85 6.98
CA GLY A 83 -39.01 1.44 7.39
C GLY A 83 -39.44 1.14 8.83
N ASN A 84 -39.58 2.16 9.67
CA ASN A 84 -40.00 1.98 11.07
C ASN A 84 -41.53 2.01 11.24
N LEU A 85 -42.27 2.44 10.20
CA LEU A 85 -43.72 2.60 10.26
C LEU A 85 -44.41 1.27 9.95
N LYS A 86 -45.42 0.93 10.76
CA LYS A 86 -46.16 -0.34 10.58
C LYS A 86 -47.35 -0.23 9.63
N SER A 87 -47.84 0.99 9.37
CA SER A 87 -49.03 1.22 8.55
C SER A 87 -49.03 2.58 7.86
N GLU A 88 -49.82 2.69 6.79
CA GLU A 88 -50.10 3.96 6.11
C GLU A 88 -50.73 5.00 7.05
N PHE A 89 -51.60 4.54 7.95
CA PHE A 89 -52.29 5.40 8.91
C PHE A 89 -51.30 6.12 9.84
N GLU A 90 -50.26 5.42 10.29
CA GLU A 90 -49.22 6.02 11.14
C GLU A 90 -48.48 7.16 10.43
N LEU A 91 -48.18 7.00 9.13
CA LEU A 91 -47.55 8.05 8.32
C LEU A 91 -48.47 9.27 8.17
N ARG A 92 -49.76 9.06 7.86
CA ARG A 92 -50.75 10.15 7.78
C ARG A 92 -50.89 10.89 9.09
N GLN A 93 -50.90 10.16 10.20
CA GLN A 93 -50.99 10.76 11.53
C GLN A 93 -49.79 11.67 11.80
N ARG A 94 -48.56 11.20 11.56
CA ARG A 94 -47.36 12.02 11.79
C ARG A 94 -47.27 13.24 10.87
N ILE A 95 -47.69 13.13 9.60
CA ILE A 95 -47.76 14.28 8.69
C ILE A 95 -48.77 15.31 9.21
N ASN A 96 -49.93 14.86 9.68
CA ASN A 96 -50.94 15.74 10.25
C ASN A 96 -50.51 16.39 11.57
N GLU A 97 -49.80 15.64 12.42
CA GLU A 97 -49.21 16.14 13.67
C GLU A 97 -48.16 17.22 13.40
N HIS A 98 -47.31 17.04 12.37
CA HIS A 98 -46.34 18.05 11.96
C HIS A 98 -47.02 19.40 11.63
N TYR A 99 -48.07 19.40 10.80
CA TYR A 99 -48.80 20.64 10.47
C TYR A 99 -49.63 21.24 11.63
N ARG A 100 -49.75 20.53 12.76
CA ARG A 100 -50.40 21.04 13.98
C ARG A 100 -49.39 21.48 15.02
N SER A 101 -48.11 21.16 14.83
CA SER A 101 -47.06 21.53 15.77
C SER A 101 -46.80 23.03 15.72
N CYS A 102 -46.56 23.64 16.88
CA CYS A 102 -46.12 25.04 16.96
C CYS A 102 -44.60 25.16 17.04
N THR A 103 -43.88 24.04 17.21
CA THR A 103 -42.44 24.02 17.47
C THR A 103 -41.65 23.39 16.33
N ALA A 104 -42.22 22.39 15.64
CA ALA A 104 -41.55 21.61 14.61
C ALA A 104 -41.91 22.11 13.20
N HIS A 105 -41.07 22.98 12.66
CA HIS A 105 -41.27 23.63 11.36
C HIS A 105 -40.77 22.80 10.17
N LEU A 106 -39.92 21.80 10.40
CA LEU A 106 -39.40 20.93 9.34
C LEU A 106 -39.64 19.44 9.62
N LEU A 107 -40.18 18.72 8.65
CA LEU A 107 -40.33 17.27 8.70
C LEU A 107 -39.36 16.59 7.71
N LEU A 108 -38.43 15.79 8.24
CA LEU A 108 -37.51 14.96 7.47
C LEU A 108 -38.05 13.54 7.35
N ILE A 109 -38.33 13.10 6.13
CA ILE A 109 -38.76 11.72 5.86
C ILE A 109 -37.62 10.99 5.15
N ARG A 110 -36.99 10.05 5.85
CA ARG A 110 -35.90 9.22 5.34
C ARG A 110 -36.44 7.94 4.73
N VAL A 111 -36.00 7.65 3.51
CA VAL A 111 -36.46 6.53 2.69
C VAL A 111 -35.26 5.76 2.20
N ASP A 112 -35.28 4.45 2.38
CA ASP A 112 -34.31 3.56 1.74
C ASP A 112 -34.77 3.35 0.31
N TYR A 113 -34.09 3.97 -0.66
CA TYR A 113 -34.61 4.01 -2.02
C TYR A 113 -34.73 2.61 -2.64
N HIS A 114 -33.76 1.73 -2.38
CA HIS A 114 -33.69 0.41 -3.01
C HIS A 114 -34.60 -0.60 -2.31
N HIS A 115 -34.64 -0.57 -0.97
CA HIS A 115 -35.48 -1.52 -0.23
C HIS A 115 -36.94 -1.09 -0.11
N GLN A 116 -37.27 0.19 -0.32
CA GLN A 116 -38.61 0.75 -0.14
C GLN A 116 -39.16 1.42 -1.41
N ASP A 117 -38.61 1.08 -2.58
CA ASP A 117 -38.99 1.60 -3.90
C ASP A 117 -40.52 1.60 -4.13
N LYS A 118 -41.18 0.50 -3.78
CA LYS A 118 -42.63 0.29 -3.89
C LYS A 118 -43.45 1.26 -3.04
N HIS A 119 -42.89 1.78 -1.96
CA HIS A 119 -43.57 2.70 -1.06
C HIS A 119 -43.46 4.16 -1.49
N ILE A 120 -42.57 4.51 -2.42
CA ILE A 120 -42.33 5.92 -2.80
C ILE A 120 -43.56 6.54 -3.49
N LEU A 121 -44.25 5.79 -4.34
CA LEU A 121 -45.49 6.27 -4.98
C LEU A 121 -46.62 6.50 -3.96
N LEU A 122 -46.74 5.60 -2.98
CA LEU A 122 -47.69 5.75 -1.89
C LEU A 122 -47.34 6.98 -1.05
N LEU A 123 -46.08 7.15 -0.67
CA LEU A 123 -45.57 8.32 0.05
C LEU A 123 -45.93 9.61 -0.69
N LYS A 124 -45.69 9.66 -2.00
CA LYS A 124 -46.05 10.81 -2.84
C LYS A 124 -47.55 11.11 -2.77
N TYR A 125 -48.39 10.08 -2.91
CA TYR A 125 -49.84 10.23 -2.82
C TYR A 125 -50.28 10.79 -1.46
N LEU A 126 -49.71 10.28 -0.37
CA LEU A 126 -50.04 10.73 0.99
C LEU A 126 -49.62 12.16 1.24
N ILE A 127 -48.38 12.52 0.87
CA ILE A 127 -47.87 13.88 1.03
C ILE A 127 -48.72 14.85 0.21
N LEU A 128 -49.12 14.51 -1.01
CA LEU A 128 -49.94 15.40 -1.84
C LEU A 128 -51.34 15.62 -1.27
N ASN A 129 -51.92 14.63 -0.61
CA ASN A 129 -53.29 14.71 -0.08
C ASN A 129 -53.36 15.31 1.33
N GLU A 130 -52.39 15.01 2.19
CA GLU A 130 -52.38 15.46 3.59
C GLU A 130 -51.68 16.81 3.78
N ARG A 131 -51.00 17.33 2.74
CA ARG A 131 -50.28 18.60 2.80
C ARG A 131 -51.25 19.77 2.97
N ARG A 132 -51.00 20.57 4.01
CA ARG A 132 -51.56 21.93 4.13
C ARG A 132 -50.62 22.91 3.48
N GLN A 133 -51.16 23.88 2.73
CA GLN A 133 -50.38 25.00 2.20
C GLN A 133 -50.23 26.07 3.28
N THR A 134 -49.48 25.75 4.34
CA THR A 134 -49.03 26.74 5.33
C THR A 134 -47.58 27.11 5.00
N SER A 135 -47.23 28.38 5.15
CA SER A 135 -45.93 28.90 4.73
C SER A 135 -44.80 28.54 5.69
N ASP A 136 -45.12 28.31 6.95
CA ASP A 136 -44.21 28.08 8.08
C ASP A 136 -43.77 26.63 8.28
N HIS A 137 -44.24 25.69 7.44
CA HIS A 137 -43.94 24.25 7.57
C HIS A 137 -43.44 23.65 6.25
N GLY A 138 -42.32 22.93 6.30
CA GLY A 138 -41.72 22.26 5.14
C GLY A 138 -41.56 20.74 5.34
N ILE A 139 -41.67 19.99 4.25
CA ILE A 139 -41.38 18.55 4.21
C ILE A 139 -40.18 18.29 3.31
N TRP A 140 -39.16 17.63 3.83
CA TRP A 140 -38.00 17.18 3.08
C TRP A 140 -37.95 15.67 2.99
N LEU A 141 -37.73 15.17 1.79
CA LEU A 141 -37.54 13.75 1.51
C LEU A 141 -36.06 13.46 1.39
N VAL A 142 -35.54 12.54 2.20
CA VAL A 142 -34.15 12.10 2.17
C VAL A 142 -34.10 10.67 1.64
N PHE A 143 -33.64 10.50 0.40
CA PHE A 143 -33.46 9.20 -0.22
C PHE A 143 -32.04 8.71 0.03
N HIS A 144 -31.93 7.60 0.76
CA HIS A 144 -30.69 6.87 0.97
C HIS A 144 -30.48 5.92 -0.20
N LEU A 145 -29.34 6.10 -0.89
CA LEU A 145 -28.97 5.39 -2.11
C LEU A 145 -27.84 4.38 -1.82
N GLU A 146 -27.77 3.33 -2.63
CA GLU A 146 -26.68 2.35 -2.58
C GLU A 146 -25.96 2.28 -3.94
N ARG A 147 -24.65 2.54 -3.94
CA ARG A 147 -23.86 2.67 -5.18
C ARG A 147 -23.90 1.42 -6.07
N HIS A 148 -23.80 0.23 -5.47
CA HIS A 148 -23.88 -1.03 -6.21
C HIS A 148 -25.22 -1.28 -6.90
N LEU A 149 -26.30 -0.66 -6.42
CA LEU A 149 -27.67 -0.81 -6.95
C LEU A 149 -28.10 0.38 -7.82
N MET A 150 -27.20 1.30 -8.16
CA MET A 150 -27.52 2.47 -9.01
C MET A 150 -28.08 2.05 -10.38
N HIS A 151 -27.66 0.91 -10.91
CA HIS A 151 -28.17 0.35 -12.17
C HIS A 151 -29.63 -0.12 -12.08
N GLU A 152 -30.14 -0.37 -10.88
CA GLU A 152 -31.54 -0.77 -10.61
C GLU A 152 -32.46 0.44 -10.40
N MET A 153 -31.91 1.66 -10.37
CA MET A 153 -32.72 2.87 -10.25
C MET A 153 -33.59 3.06 -11.50
N ARG A 154 -34.90 2.97 -11.31
CA ARG A 154 -35.85 3.48 -12.29
C ARG A 154 -35.77 5.00 -12.20
N SER A 155 -35.37 5.65 -13.28
CA SER A 155 -35.27 7.12 -13.37
C SER A 155 -36.66 7.77 -13.36
N ASP A 156 -37.41 7.55 -12.29
CA ASP A 156 -38.72 8.13 -12.11
C ASP A 156 -38.51 9.48 -11.43
N VAL A 157 -38.71 10.57 -12.20
CA VAL A 157 -38.77 11.90 -11.63
C VAL A 157 -40.09 11.99 -10.85
N LEU A 158 -40.04 11.54 -9.59
CA LEU A 158 -41.26 11.37 -8.79
C LEU A 158 -41.75 12.71 -8.22
N PHE A 159 -40.89 13.70 -8.02
CA PHE A 159 -41.25 14.99 -7.39
C PHE A 159 -40.84 16.21 -8.24
N ASN A 160 -41.39 16.32 -9.46
CA ASN A 160 -41.03 17.31 -10.51
C ASN A 160 -41.06 18.81 -10.14
N ARG A 161 -41.49 19.17 -8.93
CA ARG A 161 -41.62 20.57 -8.49
C ARG A 161 -40.88 20.88 -7.20
N TRP A 162 -40.19 19.89 -6.63
CA TRP A 162 -39.43 20.08 -5.41
C TRP A 162 -37.96 20.25 -5.80
N PRO A 163 -37.26 21.30 -5.32
CA PRO A 163 -35.82 21.39 -5.48
C PRO A 163 -35.18 20.12 -4.94
N SER A 164 -34.17 19.64 -5.66
CA SER A 164 -33.48 18.40 -5.32
C SER A 164 -31.99 18.61 -5.29
N VAL A 165 -31.33 18.05 -4.29
CA VAL A 165 -29.90 18.18 -4.07
C VAL A 165 -29.29 16.84 -3.70
N MET A 166 -28.03 16.64 -4.05
CA MET A 166 -27.24 15.48 -3.64
C MET A 166 -26.23 15.88 -2.57
N ILE A 167 -26.22 15.19 -1.44
CA ILE A 167 -25.24 15.37 -0.36
C ILE A 167 -24.69 13.99 -0.02
N ASP A 168 -23.41 13.74 -0.32
CA ASP A 168 -22.80 12.42 -0.12
C ASP A 168 -22.94 11.92 1.33
N ASN A 169 -22.53 12.76 2.27
CA ASN A 169 -22.61 12.48 3.70
C ASN A 169 -23.34 13.62 4.43
N LEU A 170 -24.48 13.30 5.07
CA LEU A 170 -25.30 14.25 5.82
C LEU A 170 -24.65 14.71 7.12
N ASN A 171 -23.74 13.93 7.70
CA ASN A 171 -23.04 14.26 8.95
C ASN A 171 -21.75 15.06 8.72
N GLN A 172 -21.09 14.85 7.59
CA GLN A 172 -19.79 15.48 7.30
C GLN A 172 -19.80 16.13 5.92
N HIS A 173 -19.49 17.43 5.88
CA HIS A 173 -19.28 18.14 4.62
C HIS A 173 -17.80 18.14 4.28
N ARG A 174 -17.38 17.27 3.35
CA ARG A 174 -16.03 17.26 2.81
C ARG A 174 -16.08 17.43 1.30
N ILE A 175 -15.45 18.50 0.83
CA ILE A 175 -15.18 18.75 -0.59
C ILE A 175 -13.69 18.56 -0.80
N LEU A 176 -13.32 17.81 -1.84
CA LEU A 176 -11.93 17.76 -2.29
C LEU A 176 -11.49 19.18 -2.67
N PRO A 177 -10.21 19.56 -2.62
CA PRO A 177 -9.78 20.87 -3.06
C PRO A 177 -9.73 21.01 -4.57
N TRP A 178 -9.88 22.25 -5.00
CA TRP A 178 -9.90 22.60 -6.41
C TRP A 178 -8.62 22.15 -7.12
N ASN A 179 -7.45 22.38 -6.50
CA ASN A 179 -6.15 22.03 -7.07
C ASN A 179 -5.93 20.52 -7.20
N VAL A 180 -6.47 19.71 -6.28
CA VAL A 180 -6.36 18.24 -6.32
C VAL A 180 -7.23 17.64 -7.44
N LEU A 181 -8.38 18.26 -7.71
CA LEU A 181 -9.27 17.86 -8.81
C LEU A 181 -8.77 18.33 -10.17
N PHE A 182 -8.18 19.53 -10.24
CA PHE A 182 -7.68 20.12 -11.49
C PHE A 182 -6.36 19.49 -11.93
N SER A 183 -5.44 19.22 -10.99
CA SER A 183 -4.15 18.57 -11.23
C SER A 183 -4.09 17.22 -10.50
N PRO A 184 -4.59 16.14 -11.11
CA PRO A 184 -4.91 14.89 -10.44
C PRO A 184 -3.71 13.96 -10.25
N SER A 185 -2.63 14.44 -9.63
CA SER A 185 -1.48 13.58 -9.29
C SER A 185 -1.67 12.91 -7.93
N TYR A 186 -1.12 11.70 -7.77
CA TYR A 186 -1.07 11.04 -6.45
C TYR A 186 -0.27 11.87 -5.43
N HIS A 187 0.82 12.51 -5.86
CA HIS A 187 1.60 13.42 -5.00
C HIS A 187 0.73 14.56 -4.42
N HIS A 188 -0.09 15.22 -5.26
CA HIS A 188 -1.00 16.27 -4.81
C HIS A 188 -2.11 15.72 -3.90
N LEU A 189 -2.66 14.55 -4.23
CA LEU A 189 -3.69 13.90 -3.43
C LEU A 189 -3.20 13.56 -2.02
N LEU A 190 -1.97 13.05 -1.89
CA LEU A 190 -1.37 12.68 -0.60
C LEU A 190 -1.04 13.90 0.26
N LEU A 191 -0.55 14.99 -0.34
CA LEU A 191 -0.31 16.25 0.38
C LEU A 191 -1.60 16.81 0.99
N HIS A 192 -2.73 16.65 0.30
CA HIS A 192 -3.99 17.21 0.77
C HIS A 192 -4.72 16.32 1.79
N THR A 193 -4.68 15.01 1.60
CA THR A 193 -5.57 14.12 2.37
C THR A 193 -5.19 14.02 3.85
N ASN A 194 -4.02 14.53 4.28
CA ASN A 194 -3.47 14.37 5.64
C ASN A 194 -3.56 12.91 6.13
N LEU A 195 -3.61 11.95 5.21
CA LEU A 195 -3.63 10.53 5.51
C LEU A 195 -2.21 10.12 5.88
N SER A 196 -1.81 10.47 7.09
CA SER A 196 -0.68 9.82 7.71
C SER A 196 -1.00 8.33 7.80
N LEU A 197 -0.12 7.47 7.28
CA LEU A 197 -0.17 6.02 7.53
C LEU A 197 -0.21 5.81 9.04
N SER A 198 -1.41 5.57 9.56
CA SER A 198 -1.58 5.11 10.94
C SER A 198 -0.82 3.79 11.08
N HIS A 199 -0.43 3.44 12.30
CA HIS A 199 0.25 2.17 12.52
C HIS A 199 -0.63 0.99 12.05
N THR A 200 -1.94 1.07 12.25
CA THR A 200 -2.89 0.06 11.75
C THR A 200 -2.93 -0.04 10.23
N ASP A 201 -2.98 1.09 9.52
CA ASP A 201 -2.96 1.08 8.05
C ASP A 201 -1.62 0.55 7.51
N PHE A 202 -0.51 0.85 8.20
CA PHE A 202 0.80 0.29 7.85
C PHE A 202 0.85 -1.22 8.06
N CYS A 203 0.34 -1.74 9.17
CA CYS A 203 0.30 -3.18 9.40
C CYS A 203 -0.57 -3.90 8.35
N GLU A 204 -1.71 -3.32 8.00
CA GLU A 204 -2.57 -3.85 6.93
C GLU A 204 -1.86 -3.86 5.58
N LEU A 205 -1.17 -2.75 5.24
CA LEU A 205 -0.34 -2.63 4.04
C LEU A 205 0.70 -3.77 3.96
N ILE A 206 1.44 -4.02 5.04
CA ILE A 206 2.45 -5.10 5.09
C ILE A 206 1.80 -6.45 4.80
N ILE A 207 0.72 -6.79 5.51
CA ILE A 207 0.04 -8.08 5.34
C ILE A 207 -0.49 -8.25 3.91
N GLN A 208 -1.09 -7.21 3.33
CA GLN A 208 -1.58 -7.24 1.95
C GLN A 208 -0.45 -7.43 0.93
N CYS A 209 0.70 -6.79 1.14
CA CYS A 209 1.84 -6.91 0.24
C CYS A 209 2.47 -8.31 0.31
N PHE A 210 2.68 -8.88 1.49
CA PHE A 210 3.24 -10.23 1.62
C PHE A 210 2.35 -11.32 1.01
N LYS A 211 1.03 -11.13 0.95
CA LYS A 211 0.13 -12.03 0.19
C LYS A 211 0.37 -12.00 -1.33
N ARG A 212 1.02 -10.97 -1.85
CA ARG A 212 1.33 -10.79 -3.29
C ARG A 212 2.76 -11.20 -3.63
N VAL A 213 3.56 -11.60 -2.65
CA VAL A 213 4.93 -12.09 -2.86
C VAL A 213 4.92 -13.60 -3.00
N ARG A 214 5.62 -14.09 -4.03
CA ARG A 214 5.83 -15.51 -4.30
C ARG A 214 7.32 -15.79 -4.24
N TYR A 215 7.73 -16.44 -3.17
CA TYR A 215 9.11 -16.87 -3.02
C TYR A 215 9.33 -18.19 -3.76
N THR A 216 10.39 -18.23 -4.55
CA THR A 216 10.81 -19.41 -5.29
C THR A 216 12.12 -19.92 -4.70
N VAL A 217 12.22 -21.23 -4.54
CA VAL A 217 13.39 -21.92 -4.00
C VAL A 217 13.71 -23.10 -4.91
N VAL A 218 14.99 -23.38 -5.11
CA VAL A 218 15.45 -24.49 -5.96
C VAL A 218 14.98 -25.84 -5.41
N CYS A 219 14.87 -25.96 -4.08
CA CYS A 219 14.53 -27.21 -3.40
C CYS A 219 13.21 -27.12 -2.61
N ARG A 220 12.26 -28.03 -2.92
CA ARG A 220 10.89 -28.03 -2.35
C ARG A 220 10.84 -28.23 -0.83
N ASN A 221 11.87 -28.82 -0.22
CA ASN A 221 11.93 -29.04 1.23
C ASN A 221 12.06 -27.74 2.04
N LYS A 222 12.26 -26.58 1.39
CA LYS A 222 12.44 -25.28 2.05
C LYS A 222 11.13 -24.47 2.23
N GLU A 223 9.95 -25.00 1.88
CA GLU A 223 8.67 -24.26 2.01
C GLU A 223 8.34 -23.82 3.45
N ASN A 224 8.56 -24.68 4.45
CA ASN A 224 8.35 -24.31 5.85
C ASN A 224 9.28 -23.16 6.29
N LEU A 225 10.53 -23.18 5.82
CA LEU A 225 11.51 -22.13 6.09
C LEU A 225 11.08 -20.78 5.47
N ILE A 226 10.43 -20.80 4.30
CA ILE A 226 9.85 -19.58 3.70
C ILE A 226 8.78 -19.00 4.63
N ASN A 227 7.86 -19.83 5.13
CA ASN A 227 6.78 -19.37 6.00
C ASN A 227 7.30 -18.79 7.32
N ASP A 228 8.27 -19.46 7.95
CA ASP A 228 8.89 -19.01 9.19
C ASP A 228 9.65 -17.68 9.00
N ARG A 229 10.38 -17.56 7.88
CA ARG A 229 11.04 -16.31 7.49
C ARG A 229 10.03 -15.18 7.27
N CYS A 230 8.98 -15.42 6.50
CA CYS A 230 7.92 -14.44 6.25
C CYS A 230 7.28 -13.97 7.55
N GLY A 231 6.94 -14.90 8.45
CA GLY A 231 6.39 -14.58 9.77
C GLY A 231 7.34 -13.70 10.58
N SER A 232 8.63 -14.00 10.56
CA SER A 232 9.66 -13.23 11.26
C SER A 232 9.77 -11.79 10.72
N ILE A 233 9.79 -11.62 9.39
CA ILE A 233 9.85 -10.29 8.75
C ILE A 233 8.59 -9.48 9.05
N ILE A 234 7.41 -10.09 8.91
CA ILE A 234 6.13 -9.44 9.22
C ILE A 234 6.10 -8.99 10.68
N ASN A 235 6.56 -9.84 11.61
CA ASN A 235 6.64 -9.49 13.02
C ASN A 235 7.58 -8.30 13.27
N LEU A 236 8.74 -8.24 12.60
CA LEU A 236 9.66 -7.10 12.70
C LEU A 236 9.06 -5.80 12.16
N LEU A 237 8.27 -5.88 11.08
CA LEU A 237 7.65 -4.72 10.44
C LEU A 237 6.38 -4.24 11.16
N ILE A 238 5.69 -5.13 11.89
CA ILE A 238 4.45 -4.81 12.63
C ILE A 238 4.73 -4.49 14.09
N ALA A 239 5.83 -4.96 14.68
CA ALA A 239 6.19 -4.65 16.06
C ALA A 239 6.18 -3.14 16.31
N LYS A 240 5.45 -2.69 17.33
CA LYS A 240 5.33 -1.28 17.67
C LYS A 240 6.59 -0.83 18.41
N ASN A 241 7.60 -0.40 17.66
CA ASN A 241 8.86 0.08 18.23
C ASN A 241 8.88 1.61 18.25
N ILE A 242 9.32 2.18 19.38
CA ILE A 242 9.49 3.64 19.55
C ILE A 242 10.83 4.09 18.95
N ASP A 243 11.76 3.17 18.77
CA ASP A 243 13.10 3.46 18.25
C ASP A 243 13.06 3.85 16.77
N THR A 244 13.63 5.02 16.48
CA THR A 244 13.79 5.56 15.13
C THR A 244 14.74 4.74 14.27
N GLU A 245 15.63 3.95 14.89
CA GLU A 245 16.55 3.03 14.23
C GLU A 245 15.99 1.61 14.06
N SER A 246 14.76 1.35 14.52
CA SER A 246 14.14 0.05 14.30
C SER A 246 13.91 -0.22 12.82
N PHE A 247 13.95 -1.49 12.41
CA PHE A 247 13.68 -1.92 11.04
C PHE A 247 12.39 -1.31 10.49
N GLN A 248 11.31 -1.38 11.26
CA GLN A 248 10.02 -0.77 10.92
C GLN A 248 10.16 0.73 10.61
N SER A 249 10.81 1.49 11.48
CA SER A 249 10.99 2.94 11.29
C SER A 249 11.81 3.25 10.04
N LEU A 250 12.90 2.50 9.80
CA LEU A 250 13.73 2.66 8.60
C LEU A 250 12.93 2.39 7.32
N ILE A 251 12.19 1.28 7.28
CA ILE A 251 11.39 0.89 6.11
C ILE A 251 10.22 1.84 5.89
N LYS A 252 9.54 2.28 6.95
CA LYS A 252 8.46 3.26 6.86
C LYS A 252 8.97 4.61 6.33
N ASN A 253 10.10 5.09 6.84
CA ASN A 253 10.70 6.34 6.39
C ASN A 253 11.12 6.24 4.92
N ARG A 254 11.72 5.12 4.52
CA ARG A 254 12.12 4.90 3.13
C ARG A 254 10.92 4.78 2.18
N LEU A 255 9.85 4.11 2.59
CA LEU A 255 8.60 4.05 1.82
C LEU A 255 8.03 5.46 1.59
N LEU A 256 8.02 6.30 2.62
CA LEU A 256 7.54 7.68 2.50
C LEU A 256 8.43 8.55 1.61
N GLU A 257 9.74 8.30 1.60
CA GLU A 257 10.67 8.95 0.69
C GLU A 257 10.40 8.52 -0.76
N LEU A 258 10.31 7.21 -1.01
CA LEU A 258 9.99 6.65 -2.32
C LEU A 258 8.67 7.22 -2.87
N ILE A 259 7.63 7.27 -2.05
CA ILE A 259 6.32 7.85 -2.40
C ILE A 259 6.41 9.30 -2.86
N ARG A 260 7.42 10.06 -2.42
CA ARG A 260 7.61 11.47 -2.80
C ARG A 260 8.48 11.65 -4.04
N THR A 261 9.32 10.68 -4.36
CA THR A 261 10.34 10.78 -5.42
C THR A 261 10.05 9.90 -6.63
N VAL A 262 9.17 8.91 -6.50
CA VAL A 262 8.83 7.97 -7.58
C VAL A 262 8.31 8.73 -8.80
N ASP A 263 8.85 8.39 -9.96
CA ASP A 263 8.43 9.00 -11.21
C ASP A 263 7.14 8.33 -11.71
N LEU A 264 6.10 9.16 -11.84
CA LEU A 264 4.77 8.76 -12.32
C LEU A 264 4.56 9.02 -13.82
N THR A 265 5.59 9.49 -14.54
CA THR A 265 5.46 9.90 -15.95
C THR A 265 5.47 8.75 -16.96
N CYS A 266 5.72 7.50 -16.53
CA CYS A 266 5.71 6.34 -17.42
C CYS A 266 4.31 6.06 -18.01
N LEU A 267 4.27 5.97 -19.34
CA LEU A 267 3.06 5.89 -20.16
C LEU A 267 2.23 4.61 -19.92
N HIS A 268 0.91 4.81 -19.86
CA HIS A 268 -0.19 3.83 -19.92
C HIS A 268 -0.44 3.02 -18.64
N SER A 269 -1.06 3.64 -17.62
CA SER A 269 -2.53 3.74 -17.48
C SER A 269 -3.00 3.77 -16.02
N GLU A 270 -2.15 3.37 -15.06
CA GLU A 270 -2.47 3.44 -13.62
C GLU A 270 -1.46 4.34 -12.87
N PHE A 271 -1.93 5.04 -11.84
CA PHE A 271 -1.20 5.97 -10.96
C PHE A 271 -0.78 7.32 -11.55
N THR A 272 -1.11 7.62 -12.81
CA THR A 272 -0.86 8.93 -13.43
C THR A 272 -1.95 9.95 -13.13
N ASP A 273 -3.22 9.52 -13.17
CA ASP A 273 -4.40 10.32 -12.84
C ASP A 273 -5.24 9.51 -11.85
N TRP A 274 -5.25 9.93 -10.58
CA TRP A 274 -5.98 9.21 -9.53
C TRP A 274 -7.49 9.15 -9.80
N ARG A 275 -8.05 10.10 -10.57
CA ARG A 275 -9.48 10.11 -10.95
C ARG A 275 -9.79 9.02 -11.97
N PHE A 276 -8.82 8.70 -12.83
CA PHE A 276 -8.96 7.58 -13.76
C PHE A 276 -8.92 6.25 -13.02
N ASP A 277 -7.98 6.09 -12.09
CA ASP A 277 -7.90 4.90 -11.24
C ASP A 277 -9.15 4.74 -10.37
N PHE A 278 -9.73 5.87 -9.93
CA PHE A 278 -11.02 5.91 -9.26
C PHE A 278 -12.14 5.34 -10.15
N LEU A 279 -12.17 5.72 -11.43
CA LEU A 279 -13.17 5.30 -12.41
C LEU A 279 -13.00 3.84 -12.86
N THR A 280 -11.78 3.32 -12.94
CA THR A 280 -11.53 1.95 -13.43
C THR A 280 -11.63 0.90 -12.34
N ASN A 281 -11.57 1.30 -11.06
CA ASN A 281 -11.59 0.37 -9.94
C ASN A 281 -13.03 -0.07 -9.58
N ALA A 282 -13.40 -1.27 -10.02
CA ALA A 282 -14.71 -1.86 -9.76
C ALA A 282 -15.03 -2.01 -8.25
N THR A 283 -14.02 -2.26 -7.40
CA THR A 283 -14.21 -2.33 -5.94
C THR A 283 -14.62 -0.97 -5.39
N ILE A 284 -14.00 0.11 -5.86
CA ILE A 284 -14.36 1.46 -5.43
C ILE A 284 -15.79 1.78 -5.84
N ILE A 285 -16.14 1.54 -7.11
CA ILE A 285 -17.47 1.83 -7.64
C ILE A 285 -18.55 0.99 -6.94
N GLY A 286 -18.26 -0.29 -6.71
CA GLY A 286 -19.23 -1.24 -6.17
C GLY A 286 -19.35 -1.22 -4.64
N SER A 287 -18.28 -0.95 -3.89
CA SER A 287 -18.28 -1.16 -2.43
C SER A 287 -18.09 0.09 -1.57
N CYS A 288 -17.48 1.15 -2.12
CA CYS A 288 -17.31 2.38 -1.35
C CYS A 288 -18.64 3.11 -1.19
N ARG A 289 -18.83 3.72 -0.02
CA ARG A 289 -20.04 4.49 0.32
C ARG A 289 -19.78 5.99 0.23
N SER A 290 -18.59 6.41 0.65
CA SER A 290 -18.16 7.81 0.65
C SER A 290 -16.91 8.03 -0.20
N ILE A 291 -16.64 9.29 -0.55
CA ILE A 291 -15.42 9.67 -1.27
C ILE A 291 -14.19 9.37 -0.40
N ASP A 292 -14.31 9.46 0.92
CA ASP A 292 -13.23 9.19 1.85
C ASP A 292 -12.81 7.71 1.85
N ASP A 293 -13.79 6.80 1.85
CA ASP A 293 -13.52 5.35 1.74
C ASP A 293 -12.79 5.04 0.44
N ALA A 294 -13.27 5.63 -0.66
CA ALA A 294 -12.70 5.43 -1.98
C ALA A 294 -11.27 5.98 -2.11
N LEU A 295 -11.03 7.20 -1.60
CA LEU A 295 -9.70 7.78 -1.55
C LEU A 295 -8.76 6.95 -0.68
N LYS A 296 -9.23 6.42 0.45
CA LYS A 296 -8.44 5.53 1.31
C LYS A 296 -8.00 4.28 0.53
N ILE A 297 -8.91 3.63 -0.20
CA ILE A 297 -8.58 2.45 -1.03
C ILE A 297 -7.58 2.80 -2.13
N LEU A 298 -7.77 3.90 -2.86
CA LEU A 298 -6.82 4.34 -3.90
C LEU A 298 -5.42 4.58 -3.35
N ILE A 299 -5.35 5.28 -2.22
CA ILE A 299 -4.10 5.61 -1.56
C ILE A 299 -3.42 4.34 -1.06
N LEU A 300 -4.14 3.44 -0.40
CA LEU A 300 -3.59 2.15 0.02
C LEU A 300 -3.08 1.33 -1.16
N ARG A 301 -3.79 1.31 -2.29
CA ARG A 301 -3.33 0.62 -3.51
C ARG A 301 -2.02 1.20 -4.04
N PHE A 302 -1.89 2.53 -4.06
CA PHE A 302 -0.66 3.22 -4.46
C PHE A 302 0.49 2.88 -3.51
N TYR A 303 0.25 2.92 -2.20
CA TYR A 303 1.22 2.57 -1.17
C TYR A 303 1.66 1.10 -1.28
N CYS A 304 0.71 0.19 -1.54
CA CYS A 304 1.00 -1.23 -1.76
C CYS A 304 2.01 -1.39 -2.90
N ASN A 305 1.80 -0.68 -4.00
CA ASN A 305 2.67 -0.79 -5.15
C ASN A 305 4.08 -0.25 -4.87
N CYS A 306 4.20 0.91 -4.22
CA CYS A 306 5.49 1.45 -3.79
C CYS A 306 6.19 0.51 -2.79
N PHE A 307 5.46 -0.06 -1.84
CA PHE A 307 6.04 -0.99 -0.87
C PHE A 307 6.50 -2.29 -1.52
N LEU A 308 5.77 -2.81 -2.52
CA LEU A 308 6.19 -3.96 -3.30
C LEU A 308 7.49 -3.69 -4.09
N MET A 309 7.64 -2.49 -4.68
CA MET A 309 8.90 -2.07 -5.31
C MET A 309 10.05 -2.06 -4.30
N LEU A 310 9.84 -1.41 -3.15
CA LEU A 310 10.82 -1.35 -2.06
C LEU A 310 11.22 -2.76 -1.58
N LEU A 311 10.24 -3.63 -1.37
CA LEU A 311 10.46 -5.00 -0.92
C LEU A 311 11.25 -5.81 -1.96
N SER A 312 10.92 -5.68 -3.24
CA SER A 312 11.68 -6.34 -4.32
C SER A 312 13.15 -5.93 -4.30
N GLN A 313 13.44 -4.63 -4.20
CA GLN A 313 14.81 -4.14 -4.14
C GLN A 313 15.56 -4.67 -2.92
N MET A 314 14.92 -4.60 -1.75
CA MET A 314 15.52 -5.11 -0.51
C MET A 314 15.86 -6.60 -0.58
N GLU A 315 14.96 -7.40 -1.13
CA GLU A 315 15.18 -8.83 -1.32
C GLU A 315 16.29 -9.11 -2.34
N THR A 316 16.29 -8.43 -3.49
CA THR A 316 17.35 -8.60 -4.51
C THR A 316 18.74 -8.22 -3.99
N SER A 317 18.81 -7.21 -3.12
CA SER A 317 20.03 -6.79 -2.43
C SER A 317 20.31 -7.55 -1.14
N SER A 318 19.59 -8.64 -0.83
CA SER A 318 19.79 -9.45 0.39
C SER A 318 19.79 -8.62 1.70
N LEU A 319 19.14 -7.46 1.70
CA LEU A 319 19.11 -6.54 2.84
C LEU A 319 18.29 -7.11 4.00
N ILE A 320 17.29 -7.92 3.69
CA ILE A 320 16.42 -8.53 4.70
C ILE A 320 17.14 -9.64 5.45
N ASP A 321 17.73 -10.61 4.75
CA ASP A 321 18.44 -11.72 5.40
C ASP A 321 19.67 -11.24 6.20
N SER A 322 20.43 -10.31 5.64
CA SER A 322 21.56 -9.70 6.36
C SER A 322 21.13 -8.92 7.61
N TYR A 323 19.95 -8.29 7.58
CA TYR A 323 19.39 -7.66 8.78
C TYR A 323 18.95 -8.70 9.83
N LEU A 324 18.34 -9.81 9.40
CA LEU A 324 18.00 -10.91 10.31
C LEU A 324 19.25 -11.51 10.96
N CYS A 325 20.33 -11.67 10.19
CA CYS A 325 21.64 -12.08 10.71
C CYS A 325 22.19 -11.05 11.71
N LEU A 326 22.19 -9.77 11.37
CA LEU A 326 22.66 -8.68 12.25
C LEU A 326 22.00 -8.73 13.63
N MET A 327 20.69 -9.00 13.68
CA MET A 327 19.94 -9.10 14.94
C MET A 327 20.30 -10.31 15.81
N SER A 328 20.97 -11.32 15.23
CA SER A 328 21.44 -12.51 15.94
C SER A 328 22.85 -12.34 16.53
N VAL A 329 23.60 -11.32 16.10
CA VAL A 329 24.98 -11.09 16.52
C VAL A 329 25.04 -10.56 17.96
N LYS A 330 25.76 -11.27 18.82
CA LYS A 330 25.92 -10.91 20.25
C LYS A 330 27.16 -10.06 20.53
N ASN A 331 28.16 -10.11 19.67
CA ASN A 331 29.39 -9.33 19.83
C ASN A 331 29.13 -7.88 19.37
N GLU A 332 29.13 -6.92 20.31
CA GLU A 332 28.84 -5.51 20.03
C GLU A 332 29.77 -4.91 18.97
N ASN A 333 31.05 -5.26 18.96
CA ASN A 333 32.00 -4.72 17.99
C ASN A 333 31.68 -5.21 16.56
N ILE A 334 31.37 -6.50 16.42
CA ILE A 334 30.96 -7.08 15.13
C ILE A 334 29.60 -6.56 14.71
N TYR A 335 28.67 -6.42 15.65
CA TYR A 335 27.37 -5.82 15.40
C TYR A 335 27.51 -4.41 14.81
N GLU A 336 28.30 -3.52 15.43
CA GLU A 336 28.50 -2.17 14.91
C GLU A 336 29.21 -2.16 13.54
N ASN A 337 30.17 -3.06 13.32
CA ASN A 337 30.83 -3.22 12.03
C ASN A 337 29.82 -3.63 10.93
N LEU A 338 29.01 -4.67 11.17
CA LEU A 338 28.01 -5.18 10.23
C LEU A 338 26.88 -4.17 10.02
N LYS A 339 26.42 -3.51 11.08
CA LYS A 339 25.43 -2.43 11.03
C LYS A 339 25.89 -1.31 10.10
N SER A 340 27.15 -0.89 10.20
CA SER A 340 27.75 0.11 9.31
C SER A 340 27.73 -0.34 7.84
N ILE A 341 28.15 -1.57 7.55
CA ILE A 341 28.14 -2.13 6.18
C ILE A 341 26.71 -2.21 5.63
N TRP A 342 25.75 -2.58 6.49
CA TRP A 342 24.35 -2.67 6.14
C TRP A 342 23.76 -1.32 5.78
N TYR A 343 24.00 -0.26 6.57
CA TYR A 343 23.53 1.09 6.26
C TYR A 343 24.14 1.67 4.99
N ASP A 344 25.44 1.47 4.76
CA ASP A 344 26.09 1.89 3.52
C ASP A 344 25.46 1.20 2.30
N SER A 345 25.17 -0.10 2.41
CA SER A 345 24.54 -0.89 1.35
C SER A 345 23.08 -0.52 1.12
N LEU A 346 22.34 -0.20 2.19
CA LEU A 346 20.98 0.33 2.12
C LEU A 346 20.98 1.62 1.31
N LYS A 347 21.85 2.57 1.66
CA LYS A 347 21.99 3.85 0.97
C LYS A 347 22.34 3.66 -0.51
N LEU A 348 23.33 2.82 -0.83
CA LEU A 348 23.73 2.55 -2.22
C LEU A 348 22.65 1.89 -3.07
N THR A 349 21.85 0.99 -2.47
CA THR A 349 20.72 0.33 -3.16
C THR A 349 19.70 1.36 -3.63
N PHE A 350 19.59 2.45 -2.88
CA PHE A 350 18.53 3.44 -2.99
C PHE A 350 18.95 4.76 -3.66
N GLU A 351 20.24 5.06 -3.74
CA GLU A 351 20.77 6.19 -4.50
C GLU A 351 20.83 5.93 -6.01
N LYS A 352 20.80 4.66 -6.44
CA LYS A 352 21.19 4.30 -7.79
C LYS A 352 20.13 4.49 -8.88
N HIS A 353 18.85 4.72 -8.60
CA HIS A 353 17.80 4.68 -9.65
C HIS A 353 16.76 5.81 -9.54
N GLU A 354 16.47 6.46 -10.67
CA GLU A 354 15.14 7.02 -10.94
C GLU A 354 14.18 5.84 -11.05
N GLU A 355 13.44 5.59 -9.98
CA GLU A 355 12.46 4.52 -9.95
C GLU A 355 11.21 4.98 -10.70
N THR A 356 11.15 4.62 -11.97
CA THR A 356 9.90 4.65 -12.73
C THR A 356 8.90 3.71 -12.06
N MET A 357 7.71 4.21 -11.74
CA MET A 357 6.64 3.40 -11.17
C MET A 357 6.30 2.23 -12.11
N LYS A 358 6.33 1.00 -11.58
CA LYS A 358 5.91 -0.21 -12.30
C LYS A 358 4.69 -0.79 -11.60
N ILE A 359 3.64 -1.13 -12.35
CA ILE A 359 2.48 -1.82 -11.77
C ILE A 359 2.91 -3.25 -11.42
N ILE A 360 2.85 -3.59 -10.14
CA ILE A 360 3.25 -4.89 -9.61
C ILE A 360 2.01 -5.57 -9.06
N ASP A 361 1.54 -6.61 -9.75
CA ASP A 361 0.45 -7.47 -9.28
C ASP A 361 0.92 -8.54 -8.32
N THR A 362 1.99 -9.22 -8.70
CA THR A 362 2.69 -10.22 -7.90
C THR A 362 4.18 -10.12 -8.15
N ILE A 363 5.00 -10.35 -7.12
CA ILE A 363 6.46 -10.41 -7.26
C ILE A 363 6.90 -11.85 -7.10
N GLU A 364 7.71 -12.33 -8.03
CA GLU A 364 8.39 -13.62 -7.91
C GLU A 364 9.86 -13.37 -7.54
N ILE A 365 10.29 -13.91 -6.39
CA ILE A 365 11.61 -13.63 -5.83
C ILE A 365 12.33 -14.96 -5.59
N PRO A 366 13.46 -15.22 -6.25
CA PRO A 366 14.32 -16.36 -5.91
C PRO A 366 15.04 -16.07 -4.59
N ILE A 367 14.79 -16.88 -3.57
CA ILE A 367 15.43 -16.75 -2.24
C ILE A 367 16.64 -17.67 -2.16
N ILE A 368 17.71 -17.12 -1.57
CA ILE A 368 18.84 -17.84 -1.00
C ILE A 368 18.87 -17.39 0.45
N PHE A 369 18.69 -18.33 1.36
CA PHE A 369 18.56 -18.03 2.79
C PHE A 369 19.93 -17.77 3.42
N ASP A 370 19.89 -17.15 4.61
CA ASP A 370 21.02 -17.10 5.54
C ASP A 370 22.25 -16.34 5.03
N LEU A 371 22.03 -15.33 4.18
CA LEU A 371 23.08 -14.40 3.78
C LEU A 371 23.34 -13.40 4.91
N HIS A 372 24.58 -13.33 5.37
CA HIS A 372 25.03 -12.49 6.48
C HIS A 372 25.29 -11.05 6.05
N LEU A 373 25.82 -10.83 4.85
CA LEU A 373 26.13 -9.51 4.31
C LEU A 373 25.11 -9.08 3.25
N PRO A 374 24.77 -7.77 3.20
CA PRO A 374 23.92 -7.24 2.14
C PRO A 374 24.61 -7.37 0.79
N ARG A 375 23.86 -7.51 -0.31
CA ARG A 375 24.37 -7.55 -1.68
C ARG A 375 25.38 -8.68 -1.94
N ALA A 376 25.37 -9.72 -1.11
CA ALA A 376 26.24 -10.89 -1.25
C ALA A 376 26.18 -11.53 -2.65
N ARG A 377 24.99 -11.59 -3.28
CA ARG A 377 24.86 -12.08 -4.65
C ARG A 377 25.65 -11.26 -5.67
N PHE A 378 25.54 -9.93 -5.61
CA PHE A 378 26.29 -9.04 -6.49
C PHE A 378 27.81 -9.16 -6.29
N GLU A 379 28.24 -9.37 -5.05
CA GLU A 379 29.66 -9.64 -4.77
C GLU A 379 30.10 -10.99 -5.34
N HIS A 380 29.20 -11.97 -5.42
CA HIS A 380 29.48 -13.30 -5.95
C HIS A 380 29.78 -13.24 -7.43
N GLU A 381 28.91 -12.57 -8.18
CA GLU A 381 29.12 -12.30 -9.59
C GLU A 381 30.44 -11.55 -9.86
N ASN A 382 30.87 -10.67 -8.93
CA ASN A 382 32.17 -10.00 -9.04
C ASN A 382 33.34 -10.96 -8.80
N ILE A 383 33.25 -11.83 -7.79
CA ILE A 383 34.27 -12.85 -7.55
C ILE A 383 34.37 -13.82 -8.72
N ASP A 384 33.26 -14.27 -9.29
CA ASP A 384 33.25 -15.18 -10.43
C ASP A 384 33.95 -14.55 -11.63
N ARG A 385 33.68 -13.27 -11.91
CA ARG A 385 34.40 -12.51 -12.94
C ARG A 385 35.90 -12.43 -12.66
N ILE A 386 36.31 -12.21 -11.40
CA ILE A 386 37.72 -12.17 -11.03
C ILE A 386 38.35 -13.56 -11.21
N SER A 387 37.66 -14.63 -10.84
CA SER A 387 38.09 -16.01 -11.01
C SER A 387 38.27 -16.37 -12.49
N GLU A 388 37.30 -16.02 -13.34
CA GLU A 388 37.41 -16.16 -14.80
C GLU A 388 38.61 -15.38 -15.37
N MET A 389 38.84 -14.15 -14.89
CA MET A 389 40.02 -13.38 -15.28
C MET A 389 41.31 -14.09 -14.86
N CYS A 390 41.38 -14.64 -13.65
CA CYS A 390 42.56 -15.37 -13.19
C CYS A 390 42.86 -16.59 -14.05
N LYS A 391 41.83 -17.34 -14.50
CA LYS A 391 41.98 -18.47 -15.42
C LYS A 391 42.65 -18.07 -16.75
N GLN A 392 42.40 -16.85 -17.23
CA GLN A 392 43.04 -16.33 -18.45
C GLN A 392 44.53 -15.99 -18.25
N TYR A 393 44.98 -15.82 -17.01
CA TYR A 393 46.36 -15.52 -16.63
C TYR A 393 47.06 -16.68 -15.90
N ASN A 394 46.64 -17.93 -16.12
CA ASN A 394 47.18 -19.13 -15.46
C ASN A 394 48.70 -19.35 -15.67
N ASP A 395 49.32 -18.66 -16.63
CA ASP A 395 50.77 -18.69 -16.85
C ASP A 395 51.56 -17.86 -15.82
N LEU A 396 50.89 -17.02 -15.01
CA LEU A 396 51.55 -16.23 -13.97
C LEU A 396 51.97 -17.12 -12.78
N PRO A 397 53.13 -16.81 -12.15
CA PRO A 397 53.46 -17.38 -10.85
C PRO A 397 52.33 -17.15 -9.83
N HIS A 398 52.07 -18.16 -9.00
CA HIS A 398 50.92 -18.17 -8.10
C HIS A 398 50.82 -16.93 -7.19
N ASP A 399 51.95 -16.45 -6.64
CA ASP A 399 51.98 -15.24 -5.80
C ASP A 399 51.58 -13.97 -6.56
N LYS A 400 51.92 -13.89 -7.86
CA LYS A 400 51.54 -12.76 -8.72
C LYS A 400 50.06 -12.84 -9.10
N LEU A 401 49.54 -14.05 -9.30
CA LEU A 401 48.13 -14.26 -9.58
C LEU A 401 47.26 -13.89 -8.38
N LEU A 402 47.69 -14.26 -7.16
CA LEU A 402 47.03 -13.83 -5.93
C LEU A 402 47.05 -12.32 -5.76
N TYR A 403 48.20 -11.68 -5.95
CA TYR A 403 48.30 -10.22 -5.87
C TYR A 403 47.33 -9.55 -6.85
N PHE A 404 47.28 -10.02 -8.10
CA PHE A 404 46.34 -9.53 -9.12
C PHE A 404 44.88 -9.71 -8.69
N ALA A 405 44.50 -10.90 -8.21
CA ALA A 405 43.14 -11.20 -7.78
C ALA A 405 42.70 -10.30 -6.61
N MET A 406 43.57 -10.16 -5.61
CA MET A 406 43.31 -9.31 -4.44
C MET A 406 43.21 -7.83 -4.81
N GLU A 407 44.07 -7.34 -5.72
CA GLU A 407 43.98 -5.98 -6.23
C GLU A 407 42.65 -5.75 -6.99
N LYS A 408 42.21 -6.71 -7.80
CA LYS A 408 40.92 -6.63 -8.49
C LYS A 408 39.74 -6.65 -7.53
N LEU A 409 39.78 -7.51 -6.51
CA LEU A 409 38.76 -7.57 -5.47
C LEU A 409 38.61 -6.22 -4.78
N ARG A 410 39.70 -5.65 -4.26
CA ARG A 410 39.70 -4.35 -3.57
C ARG A 410 39.13 -3.21 -4.43
N ASN A 411 39.37 -3.26 -5.74
CA ASN A 411 38.93 -2.22 -6.67
C ASN A 411 37.47 -2.38 -7.16
N THR A 412 36.91 -3.59 -7.15
CA THR A 412 35.60 -3.89 -7.76
C THR A 412 34.53 -4.35 -6.78
N CYS A 413 34.92 -4.64 -5.53
CA CYS A 413 34.03 -5.12 -4.47
C CYS A 413 32.80 -4.22 -4.29
N VAL A 414 31.62 -4.84 -4.13
CA VAL A 414 30.35 -4.12 -3.92
C VAL A 414 30.29 -3.36 -2.61
N TYR A 415 31.11 -3.76 -1.63
CA TYR A 415 31.23 -3.14 -0.31
C TYR A 415 32.13 -1.88 -0.33
N GLY A 416 32.79 -1.59 -1.45
CA GLY A 416 33.66 -0.42 -1.61
C GLY A 416 34.72 -0.36 -0.51
N LYS A 417 34.80 0.77 0.20
CA LYS A 417 35.81 0.98 1.26
C LYS A 417 35.72 -0.01 2.43
N ASN A 418 34.57 -0.67 2.62
CA ASN A 418 34.38 -1.62 3.71
C ASN A 418 35.11 -2.95 3.47
N ILE A 419 35.58 -3.24 2.24
CA ILE A 419 36.29 -4.50 1.96
C ILE A 419 37.57 -4.64 2.78
N GLU A 420 38.37 -3.58 2.96
CA GLU A 420 39.59 -3.67 3.77
C GLU A 420 39.27 -4.01 5.22
N ARG A 421 38.21 -3.42 5.78
CA ARG A 421 37.75 -3.74 7.15
C ARG A 421 37.33 -5.21 7.28
N ILE A 422 36.70 -5.77 6.24
CA ILE A 422 36.36 -7.21 6.20
C ILE A 422 37.64 -8.06 6.14
N LEU A 423 38.62 -7.68 5.33
CA LEU A 423 39.87 -8.43 5.15
C LEU A 423 40.84 -8.31 6.33
N GLU A 424 40.76 -7.25 7.13
CA GLU A 424 41.62 -7.03 8.31
C GLU A 424 41.04 -7.64 9.59
N ASN A 425 39.73 -7.95 9.62
CA ASN A 425 39.05 -8.49 10.78
C ASN A 425 38.58 -9.93 10.53
N SER A 426 39.19 -10.89 11.22
CA SER A 426 38.89 -12.31 11.07
C SER A 426 37.42 -12.66 11.30
N GLU A 427 36.76 -12.06 12.29
CA GLU A 427 35.35 -12.37 12.59
C GLU A 427 34.42 -11.85 11.49
N LEU A 428 34.68 -10.65 10.95
CA LEU A 428 33.94 -10.14 9.78
C LEU A 428 34.20 -10.96 8.52
N PHE A 429 35.45 -11.38 8.34
CA PHE A 429 35.81 -12.24 7.22
C PHE A 429 35.07 -13.57 7.25
N GLU A 430 34.84 -14.18 8.41
CA GLU A 430 34.07 -15.43 8.50
C GLU A 430 32.62 -15.25 8.03
N HIS A 431 31.99 -14.08 8.23
CA HIS A 431 30.67 -13.78 7.64
C HIS A 431 30.74 -13.65 6.11
N TYR A 432 31.75 -12.95 5.59
CA TYR A 432 31.96 -12.82 4.14
C TYR A 432 32.22 -14.19 3.48
N PHE A 433 33.07 -15.00 4.09
CA PHE A 433 33.43 -16.33 3.63
C PHE A 433 32.25 -17.29 3.67
N TYR A 434 31.44 -17.23 4.74
CA TYR A 434 30.19 -18.00 4.85
C TYR A 434 29.26 -17.71 3.67
N ASP A 435 29.01 -16.43 3.36
CA ASP A 435 28.12 -16.06 2.25
C ASP A 435 28.63 -16.58 0.90
N ARG A 436 29.95 -16.61 0.70
CA ARG A 436 30.52 -17.20 -0.54
C ARG A 436 30.16 -18.67 -0.64
N LEU A 437 30.31 -19.42 0.45
CA LEU A 437 29.99 -20.84 0.48
C LEU A 437 28.50 -21.11 0.29
N VAL A 438 27.63 -20.32 0.93
CA VAL A 438 26.17 -20.42 0.72
C VAL A 438 25.84 -20.33 -0.77
N LEU A 439 26.41 -19.33 -1.46
CA LEU A 439 26.14 -19.08 -2.87
C LEU A 439 26.70 -20.17 -3.79
N VAL A 440 27.94 -20.63 -3.54
CA VAL A 440 28.52 -21.76 -4.29
C VAL A 440 27.69 -23.03 -4.11
N LEU A 441 27.24 -23.34 -2.90
CA LEU A 441 26.41 -24.52 -2.65
C LEU A 441 25.04 -24.41 -3.33
N ASP A 442 24.42 -23.23 -3.33
CA ASP A 442 23.15 -22.97 -4.03
C ASP A 442 23.31 -23.12 -5.55
N GLU A 443 24.39 -22.60 -6.14
CA GLU A 443 24.72 -22.75 -7.57
C GLU A 443 24.91 -24.21 -7.99
N LEU A 444 25.57 -24.99 -7.13
CA LEU A 444 25.77 -26.43 -7.34
C LEU A 444 24.52 -27.26 -6.99
N GLN A 445 23.47 -26.65 -6.44
CA GLN A 445 22.26 -27.31 -5.94
C GLN A 445 22.56 -28.39 -4.88
N ILE A 446 23.53 -28.11 -4.02
CA ILE A 446 23.94 -28.98 -2.91
C ILE A 446 23.23 -28.52 -1.63
N ASP A 447 22.21 -29.26 -1.24
CA ASP A 447 21.38 -28.91 -0.06
C ASP A 447 21.71 -29.72 1.22
N HIS A 448 22.43 -30.83 1.10
CA HIS A 448 22.68 -31.75 2.23
C HIS A 448 23.95 -31.40 3.02
N LEU A 449 24.89 -30.70 2.39
CA LEU A 449 26.11 -30.25 3.04
C LEU A 449 25.86 -28.98 3.84
N SER A 450 26.19 -29.03 5.14
CA SER A 450 26.16 -27.84 6.00
C SER A 450 27.25 -26.86 5.59
N VAL A 451 26.88 -25.58 5.41
CA VAL A 451 27.82 -24.50 5.12
C VAL A 451 28.90 -24.40 6.20
N LEU A 452 28.53 -24.52 7.47
CA LEU A 452 29.46 -24.49 8.60
C LEU A 452 30.46 -25.66 8.57
N PHE A 453 30.02 -26.85 8.12
CA PHE A 453 30.93 -27.97 7.93
C PHE A 453 31.96 -27.67 6.84
N VAL A 454 31.51 -27.17 5.68
CA VAL A 454 32.40 -26.80 4.57
C VAL A 454 33.37 -25.69 5.00
N GLN A 455 32.86 -24.67 5.68
CA GLN A 455 33.68 -23.59 6.23
C GLN A 455 34.75 -24.15 7.15
N SER A 456 34.37 -24.99 8.13
CA SER A 456 35.31 -25.62 9.05
C SER A 456 36.33 -26.49 8.33
N LEU A 457 35.96 -27.17 7.25
CA LEU A 457 36.89 -27.98 6.46
C LEU A 457 37.97 -27.09 5.83
N LEU A 458 37.56 -26.03 5.15
CA LEU A 458 38.44 -25.12 4.41
C LEU A 458 39.26 -24.20 5.32
N THR A 459 38.77 -23.90 6.53
CA THR A 459 39.45 -23.00 7.49
C THR A 459 40.10 -23.72 8.67
N SER A 460 40.07 -25.05 8.69
CA SER A 460 40.63 -25.88 9.79
C SER A 460 42.12 -25.66 10.06
N ASN A 461 42.89 -25.19 9.09
CA ASN A 461 44.30 -24.89 9.26
C ASN A 461 44.48 -23.47 9.82
N PRO A 462 44.92 -23.32 11.09
CA PRO A 462 45.05 -22.02 11.74
C PRO A 462 46.17 -21.14 11.17
N ASN A 463 47.06 -21.72 10.35
CA ASN A 463 48.17 -20.98 9.73
C ASN A 463 47.78 -20.31 8.41
N LEU A 464 46.56 -20.54 7.89
CA LEU A 464 46.09 -19.90 6.67
C LEU A 464 45.74 -18.45 6.93
N THR A 465 46.32 -17.55 6.13
CA THR A 465 45.92 -16.14 6.12
C THR A 465 44.54 -15.98 5.48
N ILE A 466 43.92 -14.82 5.66
CA ILE A 466 42.65 -14.48 4.99
C ILE A 466 42.80 -14.54 3.46
N GLU A 467 43.93 -14.06 2.93
CA GLU A 467 44.22 -14.13 1.50
C GLU A 467 44.37 -15.59 1.03
N ASP A 468 44.97 -16.47 1.84
CA ASP A 468 45.05 -17.90 1.51
C ASP A 468 43.67 -18.55 1.48
N LYS A 469 42.78 -18.22 2.41
CA LYS A 469 41.40 -18.71 2.42
C LYS A 469 40.64 -18.26 1.16
N LEU A 470 40.83 -17.02 0.72
CA LEU A 470 40.18 -16.48 -0.49
C LEU A 470 40.64 -17.15 -1.79
N LYS A 471 41.82 -17.79 -1.82
CA LYS A 471 42.28 -18.52 -3.01
C LYS A 471 41.28 -19.56 -3.47
N HIS A 472 40.52 -20.17 -2.55
CA HIS A 472 39.49 -21.16 -2.89
C HIS A 472 38.44 -20.60 -3.84
N PHE A 473 38.11 -19.32 -3.76
CA PHE A 473 37.11 -18.70 -4.64
C PHE A 473 37.74 -17.97 -5.83
N LEU A 474 38.90 -17.35 -5.64
CA LEU A 474 39.51 -16.48 -6.65
C LEU A 474 40.40 -17.22 -7.66
N ILE A 475 41.02 -18.33 -7.25
CA ILE A 475 42.02 -19.03 -8.07
C ILE A 475 41.66 -20.51 -8.22
N TYR A 476 41.36 -21.17 -7.10
CA TYR A 476 41.10 -22.62 -7.03
C TYR A 476 39.61 -22.96 -7.06
N TYR A 477 38.82 -22.18 -7.79
CA TYR A 477 37.37 -22.32 -7.80
C TYR A 477 36.91 -23.65 -8.40
N ASP A 478 37.60 -24.14 -9.45
CA ASP A 478 37.26 -25.42 -10.07
C ASP A 478 37.59 -26.58 -9.13
N GLU A 479 38.73 -26.54 -8.44
CA GLU A 479 39.10 -27.53 -7.43
C GLU A 479 38.14 -27.52 -6.24
N LEU A 480 37.65 -26.34 -5.84
CA LEU A 480 36.63 -26.21 -4.81
C LEU A 480 35.33 -26.91 -5.24
N ILE A 481 34.86 -26.67 -6.47
CA ILE A 481 33.66 -27.32 -7.01
C ILE A 481 33.83 -28.85 -7.02
N GLU A 482 34.96 -29.35 -7.50
CA GLU A 482 35.24 -30.78 -7.52
C GLU A 482 35.21 -31.39 -6.11
N LEU A 483 35.84 -30.70 -5.15
CA LEU A 483 35.86 -31.12 -3.75
C LEU A 483 34.44 -31.20 -3.18
N LEU A 484 33.61 -30.17 -3.37
CA LEU A 484 32.25 -30.12 -2.83
C LEU A 484 31.36 -31.21 -3.45
N ASN A 485 31.47 -31.45 -4.75
CA ASN A 485 30.74 -32.54 -5.42
C ASN A 485 31.13 -33.92 -4.88
N LEU A 486 32.42 -34.15 -4.61
CA LEU A 486 32.88 -35.40 -4.00
C LEU A 486 32.28 -35.61 -2.60
N PHE A 487 32.22 -34.56 -1.78
CA PHE A 487 31.58 -34.62 -0.47
C PHE A 487 30.07 -34.86 -0.57
N ASP A 488 29.36 -34.23 -1.50
CA ASP A 488 27.93 -34.43 -1.69
C ASP A 488 27.62 -35.89 -2.08
N ILE A 489 28.37 -36.43 -3.06
CA ILE A 489 28.26 -37.84 -3.47
C ILE A 489 28.54 -38.76 -2.28
N GLY A 490 29.63 -38.51 -1.55
CA GLY A 490 30.00 -39.30 -0.38
C GLY A 490 28.92 -39.30 0.71
N PHE A 491 28.30 -38.15 0.95
CA PHE A 491 27.24 -38.01 1.96
C PHE A 491 25.98 -38.77 1.55
N ARG A 492 25.55 -38.65 0.29
CA ARG A 492 24.39 -39.40 -0.25
C ARG A 492 24.60 -40.91 -0.14
N LEU A 493 25.80 -41.40 -0.45
CA LEU A 493 26.13 -42.83 -0.32
C LEU A 493 26.07 -43.33 1.14
N ILE A 494 26.44 -42.48 2.11
CA ILE A 494 26.34 -42.82 3.54
C ILE A 494 24.88 -42.84 3.99
N GLU A 495 24.05 -41.92 3.51
CA GLU A 495 22.62 -41.90 3.83
C GLU A 495 21.86 -43.07 3.21
N GLU A 496 22.16 -43.46 1.96
CA GLU A 496 21.56 -44.64 1.31
C GLU A 496 21.96 -45.97 1.96
N ALA A 497 23.11 -46.01 2.65
CA ALA A 497 23.59 -47.19 3.36
C ALA A 497 23.00 -47.36 4.77
N LYS A 498 22.28 -46.35 5.28
CA LYS A 498 21.55 -46.38 6.56
C LYS A 498 20.09 -46.75 6.34
#